data_AF-A0A453D5Y0-F1
#
_entry.id   AF-A0A453D5Y0-F1
#
_cell.length_a   1.000
_cell.length_b   1.000
_cell.length_c   1.000
_cell.angle_alpha   90.00
_cell.angle_beta   90.00
_cell.angle_gamma   90.00
#
_symmetry.space_group_name_H-M   'P 1'
#
loop_
_entity.id
_entity.type
_entity.pdbx_description
1 polymer ?
#
loop_
_entity_poly.entity_id
_entity_poly.type
_entity_poly.pdbx_seq_one_letter_code
_entity_poly.pdbx_strand_id
1 'polypeptide(L)'
;MEDFYETRIESVDGQLIGLFGVFDGHGGAKVAEYVKHNLFSHLLRHPKFMSDTKVAIDDSYKSTDSEFLESDSTQNQCGSTASTAVLVGNRLFVANVGDSRAIICRAGNAVPVSKDHKPDQTDERQRIEEAGGFVMWAGTWRVGGVLAVSRAFGDKLLKQYVVVDPEIREEIVDESLEFLILASDGLWDVVSNEEAVDMTRSIQDPEEAAKRLLQEAY
;
A
#
# COMPACT_ATOMS: atom_id res chain seq x y z
N MET A 1 -14.20 -8.13 -8.61
CA MET A 1 -12.87 -8.18 -7.97
C MET A 1 -12.24 -6.85 -8.27
N GLU A 2 -11.96 -6.07 -7.23
CA GLU A 2 -11.40 -4.71 -7.34
C GLU A 2 -9.95 -4.66 -6.81
N ASP A 3 -9.54 -5.67 -6.04
CA ASP A 3 -8.17 -5.91 -5.61
C ASP A 3 -7.27 -6.42 -6.74
N PHE A 4 -6.04 -5.92 -6.74
CA PHE A 4 -4.96 -6.38 -7.58
C PHE A 4 -3.68 -6.56 -6.76
N TYR A 5 -2.79 -7.41 -7.25
CA TYR A 5 -1.43 -7.50 -6.74
C TYR A 5 -0.44 -7.56 -7.90
N GLU A 6 0.83 -7.28 -7.60
CA GLU A 6 1.93 -7.43 -8.53
C GLU A 6 3.19 -7.91 -7.82
N THR A 7 3.93 -8.80 -8.48
CA THR A 7 5.24 -9.28 -8.05
C THR A 7 6.17 -9.27 -9.26
N ARG A 8 7.23 -8.47 -9.21
CA ARG A 8 8.23 -8.36 -10.28
C ARG A 8 9.64 -8.44 -9.70
N ILE A 9 10.53 -9.06 -10.46
CA ILE A 9 11.96 -9.03 -10.20
C ILE A 9 12.62 -8.47 -11.46
N GLU A 10 13.35 -7.37 -11.29
CA GLU A 10 14.02 -6.65 -12.38
C GLU A 10 15.52 -6.56 -12.08
N SER A 11 16.32 -6.23 -13.09
CA SER A 11 17.74 -5.92 -12.92
C SER A 11 18.01 -4.50 -13.38
N VAL A 12 18.48 -3.65 -12.46
CA VAL A 12 18.81 -2.24 -12.73
C VAL A 12 20.26 -2.03 -12.34
N ASP A 13 21.08 -1.57 -13.29
CA ASP A 13 22.53 -1.37 -13.12
C ASP A 13 23.27 -2.60 -12.54
N GLY A 14 22.80 -3.81 -12.87
CA GLY A 14 23.36 -5.08 -12.40
C GLY A 14 22.93 -5.49 -10.99
N GLN A 15 22.04 -4.73 -10.35
CA GLN A 15 21.45 -5.05 -9.06
C GLN A 15 20.05 -5.62 -9.23
N LEU A 16 19.76 -6.72 -8.55
CA LEU A 16 18.41 -7.29 -8.52
C LEU A 16 17.49 -6.40 -7.69
N ILE A 17 16.33 -6.09 -8.26
CA ILE A 17 15.28 -5.27 -7.68
C ILE A 17 14.03 -6.13 -7.51
N GLY A 18 13.53 -6.25 -6.30
CA GLY A 18 12.22 -6.85 -6.02
C GLY A 18 11.15 -5.79 -5.91
N LEU A 19 10.00 -5.99 -6.56
CA LEU A 19 8.87 -5.06 -6.57
C LEU A 19 7.60 -5.85 -6.25
N PHE A 20 6.96 -5.52 -5.14
CA PHE A 20 5.78 -6.22 -4.64
C PHE A 20 4.72 -5.21 -4.27
N GLY A 21 3.46 -5.44 -4.64
CA GLY A 21 2.38 -4.52 -4.32
C GLY A 21 1.02 -5.20 -4.19
N VAL A 22 0.22 -4.70 -3.25
CA VAL A 22 -1.22 -4.98 -3.13
C VAL A 22 -1.97 -3.65 -3.29
N PHE A 23 -3.01 -3.67 -4.12
CA PHE A 23 -3.81 -2.53 -4.50
C PHE A 23 -5.28 -2.89 -4.28
N ASP A 24 -5.85 -2.43 -3.18
CA ASP A 24 -7.27 -2.62 -2.89
C ASP A 24 -8.06 -1.50 -3.55
N GLY A 25 -8.98 -1.85 -4.45
CA GLY A 25 -9.76 -0.89 -5.22
C GLY A 25 -11.14 -0.69 -4.60
N HIS A 26 -11.62 0.56 -4.60
CA HIS A 26 -12.97 0.88 -4.14
C HIS A 26 -13.74 1.75 -5.14
N GLY A 27 -15.04 1.52 -5.23
CA GLY A 27 -15.92 2.26 -6.15
C GLY A 27 -15.65 1.94 -7.63
N GLY A 28 -14.90 0.87 -7.93
CA GLY A 28 -14.49 0.44 -9.26
C GLY A 28 -13.02 0.04 -9.34
N ALA A 29 -12.72 -1.02 -10.08
CA ALA A 29 -11.38 -1.59 -10.27
C ALA A 29 -10.37 -0.69 -11.04
N LYS A 30 -10.84 0.37 -11.70
CA LYS A 30 -10.05 1.15 -12.68
C LYS A 30 -8.79 1.78 -12.09
N VAL A 31 -8.88 2.33 -10.88
CA VAL A 31 -7.72 2.99 -10.24
C VAL A 31 -6.70 1.95 -9.81
N ALA A 32 -7.13 0.89 -9.11
CA ALA A 32 -6.25 -0.18 -8.67
C ALA A 32 -5.51 -0.84 -9.86
N GLU A 33 -6.24 -1.10 -10.96
CA GLU A 33 -5.65 -1.61 -12.20
C GLU A 33 -4.64 -0.64 -12.82
N TYR A 34 -4.93 0.66 -12.84
CA TYR A 34 -4.01 1.66 -13.38
C TYR A 34 -2.75 1.77 -12.52
N VAL A 35 -2.88 1.83 -11.19
CA VAL A 35 -1.75 1.94 -10.27
C VAL A 35 -0.84 0.72 -10.39
N LYS A 36 -1.41 -0.49 -10.42
CA LYS A 36 -0.67 -1.73 -10.68
C LYS A 36 0.19 -1.61 -11.94
N HIS A 37 -0.40 -1.24 -13.08
CA HIS A 37 0.35 -1.23 -14.34
C HIS A 37 1.44 -0.15 -14.44
N ASN A 38 1.27 0.99 -13.77
CA ASN A 38 2.09 2.18 -14.02
C ASN A 38 3.06 2.52 -12.88
N LEU A 39 2.70 2.26 -11.61
CA LEU A 39 3.46 2.75 -10.46
C LEU A 39 4.92 2.29 -10.46
N PHE A 40 5.17 0.98 -10.61
CA PHE A 40 6.55 0.47 -10.65
C PHE A 40 7.30 0.91 -11.90
N SER A 41 6.60 1.13 -13.01
CA SER A 41 7.22 1.65 -14.23
C SER A 41 7.66 3.10 -14.06
N HIS A 42 6.90 3.93 -13.35
CA HIS A 42 7.30 5.29 -12.97
C HIS A 42 8.48 5.27 -12.01
N LEU A 43 8.44 4.39 -11.01
CA LEU A 43 9.51 4.23 -10.03
C LEU A 43 10.84 3.86 -10.67
N LEU A 44 10.87 2.83 -11.53
CA LEU A 44 12.09 2.36 -12.17
C LEU A 44 12.70 3.39 -13.14
N ARG A 45 11.89 4.28 -13.70
CA ARG A 45 12.36 5.36 -14.59
C ARG A 45 12.78 6.61 -13.81
N HIS A 46 12.51 6.68 -12.52
CA HIS A 46 12.81 7.86 -11.72
C HIS A 46 14.33 8.05 -11.61
N PRO A 47 14.88 9.25 -11.89
CA PRO A 47 16.34 9.47 -11.91
C PRO A 47 17.02 9.28 -10.55
N LYS A 48 16.24 9.33 -9.47
CA LYS A 48 16.72 9.08 -8.10
C LYS A 48 16.50 7.65 -7.61
N PHE A 49 15.99 6.73 -8.44
CA PHE A 49 15.61 5.38 -7.98
C PHE A 49 16.73 4.67 -7.20
N MET A 50 17.96 4.69 -7.75
CA MET A 50 19.12 4.05 -7.13
C MET A 50 19.85 4.93 -6.10
N SER A 51 19.74 6.25 -6.18
CA SER A 51 20.49 7.19 -5.33
C SER A 51 19.71 7.66 -4.10
N ASP A 52 18.40 7.81 -4.23
CA ASP A 52 17.47 8.21 -3.17
C ASP A 52 16.09 7.58 -3.44
N THR A 53 15.98 6.29 -3.14
CA THR A 53 14.79 5.48 -3.41
C THR A 53 13.54 6.01 -2.69
N LYS A 54 13.67 6.63 -1.51
CA LYS A 54 12.52 7.19 -0.78
C LYS A 54 11.90 8.35 -1.55
N VAL A 55 12.72 9.28 -2.03
CA VAL A 55 12.24 10.37 -2.88
C VAL A 55 11.66 9.83 -4.18
N ALA A 56 12.28 8.82 -4.78
CA ALA A 56 11.76 8.19 -5.99
C ALA A 56 10.38 7.56 -5.78
N ILE A 57 10.15 6.88 -4.64
CA ILE A 57 8.84 6.32 -4.28
C ILE A 57 7.81 7.43 -4.11
N ASP A 58 8.12 8.45 -3.31
CA ASP A 58 7.22 9.58 -3.05
C ASP A 58 6.78 10.29 -4.35
N ASP A 59 7.75 10.66 -5.18
CA ASP A 59 7.51 11.31 -6.47
C ASP A 59 6.71 10.40 -7.43
N SER A 60 6.99 9.09 -7.43
CA SER A 60 6.28 8.13 -8.29
C SER A 60 4.83 7.91 -7.87
N TYR A 61 4.54 7.89 -6.57
CA TYR A 61 3.15 7.84 -6.08
C TYR A 61 2.38 9.08 -6.54
N LYS A 62 2.92 10.28 -6.30
CA LYS A 62 2.30 11.56 -6.64
C LYS A 62 2.10 11.75 -8.14
N SER A 63 3.10 11.40 -8.96
CA SER A 63 3.02 11.51 -10.42
C SER A 63 2.05 10.49 -11.02
N THR A 64 2.04 9.24 -10.55
CA THR A 64 1.08 8.21 -11.01
C THR A 64 -0.36 8.63 -10.74
N ASP A 65 -0.63 9.15 -9.55
CA ASP A 65 -1.95 9.66 -9.18
C ASP A 65 -2.36 10.87 -10.02
N SER A 66 -1.46 11.84 -10.20
CA SER A 66 -1.73 13.04 -11.00
C SER A 66 -2.02 12.68 -12.45
N GLU A 67 -1.24 11.79 -13.06
CA GLU A 67 -1.45 11.32 -14.44
C GLU A 67 -2.81 10.61 -14.59
N PHE A 68 -3.20 9.78 -13.62
CA PHE A 68 -4.53 9.18 -13.60
C PHE A 68 -5.64 10.23 -13.54
N LEU A 69 -5.54 11.19 -12.61
CA LEU A 69 -6.57 12.21 -12.39
C LEU A 69 -6.71 13.17 -13.58
N GLU A 70 -5.63 13.43 -14.32
CA GLU A 70 -5.63 14.24 -15.53
C GLU A 70 -6.21 13.50 -16.74
N SER A 71 -5.88 12.21 -16.88
CA SER A 71 -6.40 11.37 -17.98
C SER A 71 -7.85 10.95 -17.78
N ASP A 72 -8.31 10.85 -16.52
CA ASP A 72 -9.68 10.51 -16.22
C ASP A 72 -10.64 11.72 -16.30
N SER A 73 -11.35 11.79 -17.43
CA SER A 73 -12.42 12.76 -17.66
C SER A 73 -13.71 12.44 -16.90
N THR A 74 -13.82 11.24 -16.31
CA THR A 74 -15.00 10.87 -15.53
C THR A 74 -14.93 11.50 -14.13
N GLN A 75 -16.08 11.93 -13.61
CA GLN A 75 -16.21 12.37 -12.21
C GLN A 75 -16.37 11.16 -11.28
N ASN A 76 -15.71 10.05 -11.59
CA ASN A 76 -15.85 8.81 -10.86
C ASN A 76 -15.18 8.94 -9.49
N GLN A 77 -15.81 8.32 -8.49
CA GLN A 77 -15.32 8.22 -7.10
C GLN A 77 -14.55 6.90 -6.90
N CYS A 78 -13.88 6.42 -7.96
CA CYS A 78 -13.04 5.25 -7.83
C CYS A 78 -11.74 5.67 -7.14
N GLY A 79 -11.20 4.79 -6.32
CA GLY A 79 -9.90 4.96 -5.70
C GLY A 79 -9.23 3.62 -5.45
N SER A 80 -8.01 3.68 -4.93
CA SER A 80 -7.31 2.49 -4.50
C SER A 80 -6.30 2.78 -3.40
N THR A 81 -6.18 1.86 -2.46
CA THR A 81 -5.03 1.78 -1.56
C THR A 81 -3.81 1.28 -2.31
N ALA A 82 -2.62 1.47 -1.75
CA ALA A 82 -1.45 0.77 -2.21
C ALA A 82 -0.52 0.49 -1.03
N SER A 83 -0.19 -0.79 -0.84
CA SER A 83 0.88 -1.22 0.03
C SER A 83 1.95 -1.87 -0.84
N THR A 84 3.10 -1.20 -1.00
CA THR A 84 4.18 -1.67 -1.86
C THR A 84 5.45 -1.91 -1.08
N ALA A 85 6.23 -2.89 -1.50
CA ALA A 85 7.57 -3.17 -1.02
C ALA A 85 8.57 -3.22 -2.18
N VAL A 86 9.66 -2.48 -2.04
CA VAL A 86 10.72 -2.35 -3.04
C VAL A 86 12.02 -2.79 -2.41
N LEU A 87 12.60 -3.88 -2.91
CA LEU A 87 13.87 -4.41 -2.45
C LEU A 87 14.98 -3.97 -3.40
N VAL A 88 15.91 -3.13 -2.91
CA VAL A 88 17.09 -2.67 -3.64
C VAL A 88 18.33 -3.22 -2.92
N GLY A 89 18.87 -4.33 -3.41
CA GLY A 89 19.97 -5.03 -2.73
C GLY A 89 19.47 -5.67 -1.43
N ASN A 90 19.94 -5.19 -0.29
CA ASN A 90 19.46 -5.62 1.03
C ASN A 90 18.59 -4.57 1.73
N ARG A 91 18.17 -3.51 1.04
CA ARG A 91 17.32 -2.44 1.59
C ARG A 91 15.89 -2.65 1.11
N LEU A 92 14.97 -2.87 2.04
CA LEU A 92 13.54 -3.04 1.80
C LEU A 92 12.82 -1.74 2.13
N PHE A 93 12.21 -1.11 1.14
CA PHE A 93 11.39 0.08 1.30
C PHE A 93 9.94 -0.33 1.23
N VAL A 94 9.21 -0.13 2.33
CA VAL A 94 7.76 -0.33 2.38
C VAL A 94 7.09 1.03 2.34
N ALA A 95 6.15 1.19 1.43
CA ALA A 95 5.38 2.41 1.25
C ALA A 95 3.89 2.11 1.27
N ASN A 96 3.12 2.91 2.01
CA ASN A 96 1.69 2.67 2.20
C ASN A 96 0.86 3.93 1.98
N VAL A 97 -0.26 3.80 1.28
CA VAL A 97 -1.41 4.72 1.28
C VAL A 97 -2.69 3.89 1.42
N GLY A 98 -3.58 4.31 2.32
CA GLY A 98 -4.80 3.55 2.64
C GLY A 98 -4.59 2.56 3.78
N ASP A 99 -5.44 1.55 3.87
CA ASP A 99 -5.56 0.60 4.96
C ASP A 99 -5.23 -0.85 4.59
N SER A 100 -4.71 -1.08 3.38
CA SER A 100 -3.83 -2.23 3.16
C SER A 100 -2.64 -2.14 4.12
N ARG A 101 -2.10 -3.30 4.52
CA ARG A 101 -1.01 -3.39 5.49
C ARG A 101 0.09 -4.35 5.07
N ALA A 102 1.29 -3.94 5.45
CA ALA A 102 2.55 -4.66 5.34
C ALA A 102 3.12 -4.97 6.73
N ILE A 103 3.49 -6.24 6.94
CA ILE A 103 4.24 -6.70 8.12
C ILE A 103 5.44 -7.55 7.69
N ILE A 104 6.52 -7.55 8.46
CA ILE A 104 7.62 -8.51 8.31
C ILE A 104 7.62 -9.49 9.49
N CYS A 105 8.07 -10.72 9.23
CA CYS A 105 8.51 -11.62 10.29
C CYS A 105 10.00 -11.38 10.54
N ARG A 106 10.34 -10.93 11.75
CA ARG A 106 11.74 -10.76 12.18
C ARG A 106 12.02 -11.60 13.43
N ALA A 107 12.93 -12.56 13.29
CA ALA A 107 13.29 -13.53 14.34
C ALA A 107 12.04 -14.18 14.97
N GLY A 108 11.07 -14.55 14.15
CA GLY A 108 9.80 -15.13 14.55
C GLY A 108 8.74 -14.17 15.10
N ASN A 109 8.97 -12.86 15.10
CA ASN A 109 8.01 -11.88 15.60
C ASN A 109 7.39 -11.10 14.45
N ALA A 110 6.08 -10.83 14.56
CA ALA A 110 5.39 -9.91 13.66
C ALA A 110 5.81 -8.47 13.94
N VAL A 111 6.34 -7.79 12.94
CA VAL A 111 6.72 -6.38 13.02
C VAL A 111 5.97 -5.61 11.95
N PRO A 112 5.01 -4.74 12.34
CA PRO A 112 4.37 -3.83 11.40
C PRO A 112 5.40 -2.88 10.78
N VAL A 113 5.42 -2.84 9.45
CA VAL A 113 6.31 -1.97 8.66
C VAL A 113 5.54 -0.94 7.83
N SER A 114 4.24 -0.84 8.08
CA SER A 114 3.33 0.17 7.55
C SER A 114 2.32 0.56 8.63
N LYS A 115 1.67 1.70 8.43
CA LYS A 115 0.56 2.18 9.23
C LYS A 115 -0.66 2.31 8.33
N ASP A 116 -1.79 1.75 8.77
CA ASP A 116 -3.07 1.93 8.09
C ASP A 116 -3.50 3.39 8.18
N HIS A 117 -4.06 3.95 7.11
CA HIS A 117 -4.50 5.35 7.06
C HIS A 117 -6.01 5.43 7.22
N LYS A 118 -6.47 5.38 8.48
CA LYS A 118 -7.90 5.44 8.84
C LYS A 118 -8.31 6.88 9.25
N PRO A 119 -9.51 7.34 8.89
CA PRO A 119 -9.95 8.72 9.14
C PRO A 119 -10.00 9.16 10.61
N ASP A 120 -10.08 8.25 11.58
CA ASP A 120 -10.14 8.57 13.01
C ASP A 120 -8.79 8.67 13.72
N GLN A 121 -7.71 8.34 13.01
CA GLN A 121 -6.37 8.58 13.53
C GLN A 121 -6.15 10.07 13.73
N THR A 122 -5.51 10.43 14.85
CA THR A 122 -5.44 11.82 15.29
C THR A 122 -4.76 12.73 14.26
N ASP A 123 -3.66 12.27 13.66
CA ASP A 123 -2.93 12.99 12.62
C ASP A 123 -3.72 13.11 11.32
N GLU A 124 -4.34 12.03 10.87
CA GLU A 124 -5.15 12.03 9.65
C GLU A 124 -6.41 12.89 9.79
N ARG A 125 -7.12 12.77 10.91
CA ARG A 125 -8.30 13.58 11.21
C ARG A 125 -7.97 15.06 11.25
N GLN A 126 -6.88 15.42 11.93
CA GLN A 126 -6.43 16.81 12.01
C GLN A 126 -6.13 17.34 10.60
N ARG A 127 -5.37 16.60 9.77
CA ARG A 127 -5.06 16.99 8.40
C ARG A 127 -6.32 17.20 7.55
N ILE A 128 -7.32 16.32 7.68
CA ILE A 128 -8.60 16.42 6.97
C ILE A 128 -9.37 17.68 7.40
N GLU A 129 -9.49 17.93 8.70
CA GLU A 129 -10.24 19.07 9.25
C GLU A 129 -9.53 20.40 8.95
N GLU A 130 -8.19 20.46 9.01
CA GLU A 130 -7.39 21.64 8.62
C GLU A 130 -7.52 21.96 7.12
N ALA A 131 -7.69 20.94 6.28
CA ALA A 131 -7.99 21.11 4.86
C ALA A 131 -9.45 21.55 4.60
N GLY A 132 -10.28 21.73 5.62
CA GLY A 132 -11.69 22.13 5.50
C GLY A 132 -12.67 20.97 5.29
N GLY A 133 -12.20 19.73 5.41
CA GLY A 133 -13.02 18.53 5.39
C GLY A 133 -13.61 18.23 6.77
N PHE A 134 -14.27 17.08 6.89
CA PHE A 134 -14.75 16.57 8.18
C PHE A 134 -14.70 15.05 8.21
N VAL A 135 -14.60 14.48 9.41
CA VAL A 135 -14.68 13.04 9.66
C VAL A 135 -15.96 12.75 10.42
N MET A 136 -16.76 11.81 9.93
CA MET A 136 -18.02 11.42 10.57
C MET A 136 -18.11 9.91 10.78
N TRP A 137 -18.76 9.51 11.86
CA TRP A 137 -19.10 8.11 12.11
C TRP A 137 -20.37 7.71 11.35
N ALA A 138 -20.26 6.70 10.49
CA ALA A 138 -21.36 6.10 9.74
C ALA A 138 -21.12 4.60 9.56
N GLY A 139 -21.26 3.84 10.66
CA GLY A 139 -20.88 2.43 10.75
C GLY A 139 -19.38 2.20 10.88
N THR A 140 -18.59 3.05 10.21
CA THR A 140 -17.14 3.25 10.40
C THR A 140 -16.83 4.75 10.26
N TRP A 141 -15.63 5.18 10.60
CA TRP A 141 -15.19 6.57 10.43
C TRP A 141 -14.94 6.86 8.95
N ARG A 142 -15.51 7.97 8.45
CA ARG A 142 -15.47 8.31 7.03
C ARG A 142 -15.11 9.79 6.79
N VAL A 143 -14.25 10.02 5.80
CA VAL A 143 -13.95 11.35 5.25
C VAL A 143 -15.15 11.86 4.44
N GLY A 144 -15.68 13.02 4.81
CA GLY A 144 -16.86 13.60 4.16
C GLY A 144 -18.12 12.74 4.23
N GLY A 145 -18.13 11.72 5.10
CA GLY A 145 -19.20 10.71 5.15
C GLY A 145 -19.16 9.63 4.09
N VAL A 146 -18.13 9.60 3.24
CA VAL A 146 -18.05 8.71 2.07
C VAL A 146 -16.96 7.66 2.24
N LEU A 147 -15.70 8.06 2.38
CA LEU A 147 -14.55 7.13 2.31
C LEU A 147 -14.05 6.72 3.68
N ALA A 148 -13.84 5.41 3.88
CA ALA A 148 -13.33 4.83 5.13
C ALA A 148 -11.79 4.82 5.23
N VAL A 149 -11.10 5.40 4.23
CA VAL A 149 -9.65 5.61 4.19
C VAL A 149 -9.34 7.10 4.12
N SER A 150 -8.23 7.53 4.71
CA SER A 150 -7.80 8.93 4.70
C SER A 150 -6.76 9.24 3.62
N ARG A 151 -6.14 8.22 3.03
CA ARG A 151 -5.16 8.32 1.94
C ARG A 151 -5.46 7.28 0.87
N ALA A 152 -5.36 7.66 -0.39
CA ALA A 152 -5.61 6.76 -1.52
C ALA A 152 -5.12 7.38 -2.85
N PHE A 153 -4.93 6.53 -3.85
CA PHE A 153 -4.91 6.92 -5.25
C PHE A 153 -6.35 7.19 -5.74
N GLY A 154 -6.50 8.06 -6.73
CA GLY A 154 -7.80 8.42 -7.28
C GLY A 154 -8.61 9.32 -6.33
N ASP A 155 -9.90 9.02 -6.16
CA ASP A 155 -10.83 9.77 -5.30
C ASP A 155 -10.90 11.26 -5.62
N LYS A 156 -10.99 11.58 -6.92
CA LYS A 156 -10.88 12.94 -7.48
C LYS A 156 -11.69 14.01 -6.73
N LEU A 157 -12.94 13.71 -6.38
CA LEU A 157 -13.83 14.65 -5.68
C LEU A 157 -13.43 14.92 -4.22
N LEU A 158 -12.65 14.02 -3.62
CA LEU A 158 -12.20 14.09 -2.24
C LEU A 158 -10.69 14.35 -2.13
N LYS A 159 -9.98 14.58 -3.24
CA LYS A 159 -8.51 14.68 -3.26
C LYS A 159 -7.92 15.78 -2.37
N GLN A 160 -8.70 16.83 -2.10
CA GLN A 160 -8.35 17.86 -1.11
C GLN A 160 -8.16 17.27 0.30
N TYR A 161 -8.88 16.19 0.63
CA TYR A 161 -8.90 15.55 1.95
C TYR A 161 -8.26 14.17 1.94
N VAL A 162 -8.28 13.47 0.80
CA VAL A 162 -7.72 12.12 0.61
C VAL A 162 -6.47 12.22 -0.24
N VAL A 163 -5.32 12.28 0.42
CA VAL A 163 -4.02 12.52 -0.23
C VAL A 163 -3.35 11.22 -0.66
N VAL A 164 -2.41 11.31 -1.60
CA VAL A 164 -1.56 10.19 -2.05
C VAL A 164 -0.13 10.31 -1.50
N ASP A 165 0.00 10.78 -0.26
CA ASP A 165 1.29 10.94 0.39
C ASP A 165 1.67 9.64 1.11
N PRO A 166 2.62 8.83 0.58
CA PRO A 166 2.94 7.55 1.17
C PRO A 166 3.72 7.70 2.47
N GLU A 167 3.36 6.89 3.48
CA GLU A 167 4.28 6.65 4.60
C GLU A 167 5.31 5.62 4.17
N ILE A 168 6.61 6.00 4.22
CA ILE A 168 7.71 5.15 3.75
C ILE A 168 8.59 4.73 4.93
N ARG A 169 8.72 3.42 5.11
CA ARG A 169 9.65 2.81 6.06
C ARG A 169 10.74 2.03 5.34
N GLU A 170 11.95 2.08 5.87
CA GLU A 170 13.09 1.35 5.36
C GLU A 170 13.55 0.32 6.39
N GLU A 171 13.75 -0.91 5.93
CA GLU A 171 14.25 -2.02 6.71
C GLU A 171 15.48 -2.62 6.01
N ILE A 172 16.40 -3.16 6.82
CA ILE A 172 17.51 -3.97 6.29
C ILE A 172 17.08 -5.43 6.28
N VAL A 173 17.28 -6.07 5.13
CA VAL A 173 17.15 -7.52 4.96
C VAL A 173 18.46 -8.15 5.41
N ASP A 174 18.40 -8.81 6.55
CA ASP A 174 19.46 -9.63 7.13
C ASP A 174 18.91 -11.02 7.45
N GLU A 175 19.72 -11.87 8.07
CA GLU A 175 19.34 -13.26 8.42
C GLU A 175 18.15 -13.33 9.41
N SER A 176 17.81 -12.21 10.07
CA SER A 176 16.69 -12.17 11.00
C SER A 176 15.35 -11.88 10.31
N LEU A 177 15.35 -11.27 9.12
CA LEU A 177 14.12 -10.99 8.36
C LEU A 177 13.76 -12.23 7.54
N GLU A 178 12.75 -12.97 8.01
CA GLU A 178 12.37 -14.27 7.45
C GLU A 178 11.47 -14.11 6.21
N PHE A 179 10.46 -13.24 6.27
CA PHE A 179 9.54 -12.98 5.17
C PHE A 179 8.76 -11.66 5.37
N LEU A 180 8.11 -11.20 4.29
CA LEU A 180 7.21 -10.06 4.23
C LEU A 180 5.80 -10.56 3.88
N ILE A 181 4.76 -10.00 4.52
CA ILE A 181 3.36 -10.18 4.15
C ILE A 181 2.79 -8.81 3.75
N LEU A 182 2.17 -8.75 2.58
CA LEU A 182 1.38 -7.62 2.07
C LEU A 182 -0.04 -8.13 1.83
N ALA A 183 -1.06 -7.45 2.36
CA ALA A 183 -2.45 -7.79 2.09
C ALA A 183 -3.37 -6.56 2.25
N SER A 184 -4.57 -6.65 1.66
CA SER A 184 -5.67 -5.70 1.86
C SER A 184 -6.35 -5.90 3.22
N ASP A 185 -7.22 -4.97 3.59
CA ASP A 185 -7.96 -5.02 4.86
C ASP A 185 -8.86 -6.27 4.97
N GLY A 186 -9.26 -6.87 3.84
CA GLY A 186 -9.96 -8.15 3.81
C GLY A 186 -9.27 -9.28 4.60
N LEU A 187 -7.94 -9.27 4.71
CA LEU A 187 -7.22 -10.15 5.65
C LEU A 187 -7.13 -9.53 7.05
N TRP A 188 -6.70 -8.27 7.13
CA TRP A 188 -6.31 -7.63 8.39
C TRP A 188 -7.46 -7.28 9.32
N ASP A 189 -8.70 -7.29 8.81
CA ASP A 189 -9.92 -7.09 9.60
C ASP A 189 -10.24 -8.31 10.48
N VAL A 190 -9.74 -9.50 10.12
CA VAL A 190 -10.06 -10.77 10.79
C VAL A 190 -8.83 -11.56 11.27
N VAL A 191 -7.64 -11.25 10.77
CA VAL A 191 -6.38 -11.88 11.16
C VAL A 191 -5.43 -10.85 11.77
N SER A 192 -4.96 -11.11 12.99
CA SER A 192 -3.93 -10.29 13.63
C SER A 192 -2.54 -10.50 13.00
N ASN A 193 -1.62 -9.55 13.24
CA ASN A 193 -0.27 -9.63 12.67
C ASN A 193 0.47 -10.89 13.14
N GLU A 194 0.30 -11.25 14.42
CA GLU A 194 0.89 -12.42 15.06
C GLU A 194 0.32 -13.72 14.48
N GLU A 195 -1.00 -13.82 14.33
CA GLU A 195 -1.65 -14.98 13.70
C GLU A 195 -1.18 -15.18 12.25
N ALA A 196 -1.03 -14.09 11.49
CA ALA A 196 -0.53 -14.16 10.11
C ALA A 196 0.91 -14.73 10.03
N VAL A 197 1.79 -14.32 10.94
CA VAL A 197 3.15 -14.86 11.06
C VAL A 197 3.12 -16.33 11.46
N ASP A 198 2.35 -16.70 12.48
CA ASP A 198 2.26 -18.08 12.97
C ASP A 198 1.74 -19.05 11.89
N MET A 199 0.75 -18.62 11.09
CA MET A 199 0.22 -19.41 9.97
C MET A 199 1.21 -19.57 8.82
N THR A 200 2.05 -18.57 8.59
CA THR A 200 2.95 -18.51 7.42
C THR A 200 4.30 -19.18 7.69
N ARG A 201 4.84 -19.04 8.91
CA ARG A 201 6.25 -19.36 9.21
C ARG A 201 6.65 -20.81 8.95
N SER A 202 5.72 -21.77 9.06
CA SER A 202 6.00 -23.18 8.77
C SER A 202 5.92 -23.56 7.29
N ILE A 203 5.50 -22.64 6.41
CA ILE A 203 5.25 -22.89 4.99
C ILE A 203 6.40 -22.28 4.17
N GLN A 204 7.12 -23.11 3.43
CA GLN A 204 8.25 -22.66 2.62
C GLN A 204 7.84 -22.00 1.29
N ASP A 205 6.73 -22.45 0.71
CA ASP A 205 6.24 -21.94 -0.56
C ASP A 205 5.38 -20.68 -0.33
N PRO A 206 5.76 -19.51 -0.89
CA PRO A 206 5.04 -18.26 -0.65
C PRO A 206 3.61 -18.27 -1.18
N GLU A 207 3.33 -19.00 -2.27
CA GLU A 207 1.99 -19.08 -2.85
C GLU A 207 1.06 -19.91 -1.94
N GLU A 208 1.55 -21.03 -1.42
CA GLU A 208 0.82 -21.84 -0.44
C GLU A 208 0.61 -21.09 0.88
N ALA A 209 1.59 -20.32 1.34
CA ALA A 209 1.43 -19.48 2.52
C ALA A 209 0.34 -18.42 2.32
N ALA A 210 0.32 -17.74 1.16
CA ALA A 210 -0.73 -16.79 0.82
C ALA A 210 -2.12 -17.46 0.76
N LYS A 211 -2.22 -18.67 0.19
CA LYS A 211 -3.48 -19.44 0.18
C LYS A 211 -3.96 -19.81 1.58
N ARG A 212 -3.05 -20.19 2.48
CA ARG A 212 -3.40 -20.50 3.87
C ARG A 212 -3.98 -19.28 4.60
N LEU A 213 -3.42 -18.10 4.38
CA LEU A 213 -3.94 -16.84 4.93
C LEU A 213 -5.32 -16.51 4.37
N LEU A 214 -5.51 -16.65 3.05
CA LEU A 214 -6.80 -16.41 2.41
C LEU A 214 -7.90 -17.31 2.97
N GLN A 215 -7.63 -18.59 3.22
CA GLN A 215 -8.61 -19.52 3.79
C GLN A 215 -9.12 -19.13 5.19
N GLU A 216 -8.35 -18.36 5.95
CA GLU A 216 -8.78 -17.89 7.27
C GLU A 216 -9.67 -16.64 7.18
N ALA A 217 -9.51 -15.85 6.11
CA ALA A 217 -10.23 -14.60 5.89
C ALA A 217 -11.62 -14.78 5.24
N TYR A 218 -11.97 -16.01 4.82
CA TYR A 218 -13.22 -16.35 4.11
C TYR A 218 -14.33 -16.91 5.01
#